data_AF-A0A7S2Y656-F1
#
_entry.id   AF-A0A7S2Y656-F1
#
_cell.length_a   1.000
_cell.length_b   1.000
_cell.length_c   1.000
_cell.angle_alpha   90.00
_cell.angle_beta   90.00
_cell.angle_gamma   90.00
#
_symmetry.space_group_name_H-M   'P 1'
#
loop_
_entity.id
_entity.type
_entity.pdbx_description
1 polymer ?
#
loop_
_entity_poly.entity_id
_entity_poly.type
_entity_poly.pdbx_seq_one_letter_code
_entity_poly.pdbx_strand_id
1 'polypeptide(L)'
;ANNVAERARLLLDQHLKKANLYRGKAVLIPLGDDFRYQTVQEANNQYTNYQQIMDYVNENIDGVHMRFGTLSQYFQTVQDTFTTPVLKGSFFTYSDVNSDYWSGYFTSRVFDKALDRQLERVVYAAESLGASRKELQSPRRQLSLFQHHDGVTGTARTPVVKDYAQRMYTAIQQTQ
;
A
#
# COMPACT_ATOMS: atom_id res chain seq x y z
N ALA A 1 -14.44 -33.91 1.12
CA ALA A 1 -14.66 -33.58 -0.31
C ALA A 1 -13.29 -33.35 -0.96
N ASN A 2 -12.98 -34.04 -2.05
CA ASN A 2 -11.67 -33.99 -2.72
C ASN A 2 -11.73 -33.05 -3.93
N ASN A 3 -11.61 -31.74 -3.72
CA ASN A 3 -11.73 -30.71 -4.78
C ASN A 3 -10.43 -29.92 -5.03
N VAL A 4 -9.33 -30.25 -4.34
CA VAL A 4 -8.06 -29.50 -4.41
C VAL A 4 -7.54 -29.44 -5.84
N ALA A 5 -7.62 -30.53 -6.60
CA ALA A 5 -7.17 -30.59 -7.98
C ALA A 5 -7.91 -29.60 -8.91
N GLU A 6 -9.24 -29.54 -8.78
CA GLU A 6 -10.08 -28.61 -9.55
C GLU A 6 -9.77 -27.16 -9.16
N ARG A 7 -9.73 -26.87 -7.85
CA ARG A 7 -9.47 -25.52 -7.33
C ARG A 7 -8.07 -25.02 -7.67
N ALA A 8 -7.06 -25.89 -7.58
CA ALA A 8 -5.69 -25.57 -7.92
C ALA A 8 -5.54 -25.26 -9.41
N ARG A 9 -6.16 -26.05 -10.30
CA ARG A 9 -6.15 -25.77 -11.75
C ARG A 9 -6.85 -24.47 -12.10
N LEU A 10 -7.99 -24.19 -11.46
CA LEU A 10 -8.73 -22.93 -11.67
C LEU A 10 -7.90 -21.72 -11.22
N LEU A 11 -7.27 -21.78 -10.05
CA LEU A 11 -6.42 -20.70 -9.54
C LEU A 11 -5.18 -20.50 -10.41
N LEU A 12 -4.53 -21.60 -10.81
CA LEU A 12 -3.36 -21.58 -11.69
C LEU A 12 -3.68 -20.94 -13.04
N ASP A 13 -4.83 -21.25 -13.66
CA ASP A 13 -5.27 -20.61 -14.90
C ASP A 13 -5.30 -19.07 -14.77
N GLN A 14 -5.83 -18.54 -13.66
CA GLN A 14 -5.83 -17.10 -13.40
C GLN A 14 -4.41 -16.54 -13.21
N HIS A 15 -3.53 -17.29 -12.53
CA HIS A 15 -2.14 -16.87 -12.32
C HIS A 15 -1.36 -16.83 -13.64
N LEU A 16 -1.56 -17.80 -14.53
CA LEU A 16 -0.94 -17.85 -15.86
C LEU A 16 -1.47 -16.72 -16.75
N LYS A 17 -2.78 -16.45 -16.72
CA LYS A 17 -3.36 -15.28 -17.42
C LYS A 17 -2.74 -13.97 -16.95
N LYS A 18 -2.55 -13.80 -15.64
CA LYS A 18 -1.85 -12.63 -15.09
C LYS A 18 -0.38 -12.60 -15.51
N ALA A 19 0.31 -13.74 -15.49
CA ALA A 19 1.73 -13.83 -15.86
C ALA A 19 1.98 -13.35 -17.30
N ASN A 20 1.04 -13.57 -18.22
CA ASN A 20 1.12 -13.08 -19.61
C ASN A 20 1.15 -11.54 -19.74
N LEU A 21 0.82 -10.80 -18.67
CA LEU A 21 0.89 -9.33 -18.66
C LEU A 21 2.28 -8.79 -18.29
N TYR A 22 3.19 -9.65 -17.82
CA TYR A 22 4.49 -9.26 -17.30
C TYR A 22 5.63 -9.88 -18.11
N ARG A 23 6.81 -9.24 -18.02
CA ARG A 23 8.07 -9.82 -18.49
C ARG A 23 8.65 -10.71 -17.37
N GLY A 24 9.35 -11.78 -17.74
CA GLY A 24 9.98 -12.70 -16.79
C GLY A 24 9.13 -13.94 -16.49
N LYS A 25 9.60 -14.75 -15.53
CA LYS A 25 9.02 -16.07 -15.19
C LYS A 25 8.38 -16.13 -13.80
N ALA A 26 8.25 -15.00 -13.11
CA ALA A 26 7.62 -14.92 -11.80
C ALA A 26 6.51 -13.85 -11.81
N VAL A 27 5.40 -14.15 -11.14
CA VAL A 27 4.24 -13.26 -11.02
C VAL A 27 3.95 -13.01 -9.54
N LEU A 28 3.76 -11.73 -9.17
CA LEU A 28 3.35 -11.35 -7.82
C LEU A 28 1.83 -11.47 -7.67
N ILE A 29 1.38 -12.20 -6.66
CA ILE A 29 -0.03 -12.36 -6.31
C ILE A 29 -0.26 -11.80 -4.89
N PRO A 30 -0.74 -10.55 -4.76
CA PRO A 30 -1.13 -10.02 -3.47
C PRO A 30 -2.30 -10.83 -2.90
N LEU A 31 -2.20 -11.20 -1.63
CA LEU A 31 -3.26 -11.86 -0.88
C LEU A 31 -3.54 -11.04 0.37
N GLY A 32 -4.64 -10.30 0.33
CA GLY A 32 -4.99 -9.33 1.36
C GLY A 32 -6.06 -8.38 0.86
N ASP A 33 -6.47 -7.49 1.74
CA ASP A 33 -7.47 -6.44 1.54
C ASP A 33 -7.43 -5.50 2.75
N ASP A 34 -8.30 -4.49 2.77
CA ASP A 34 -8.48 -3.56 3.88
C ASP A 34 -8.70 -4.29 5.21
N PHE A 35 -7.83 -3.99 6.19
CA PHE A 35 -7.91 -4.50 7.56
C PHE A 35 -8.05 -6.03 7.68
N ARG A 36 -7.38 -6.80 6.81
CA ARG A 36 -7.36 -8.27 6.83
C ARG A 36 -6.35 -8.82 7.83
N TYR A 37 -6.50 -10.12 8.11
CA TYR A 37 -5.68 -10.91 9.03
C TYR A 37 -5.75 -10.44 10.49
N GLN A 38 -6.93 -9.97 10.90
CA GLN A 38 -7.16 -9.50 12.28
C GLN A 38 -7.32 -10.65 13.27
N THR A 39 -7.72 -11.84 12.79
CA THR A 39 -7.92 -13.01 13.65
C THR A 39 -7.03 -14.18 13.25
N VAL A 40 -6.63 -14.97 14.24
CA VAL A 40 -5.87 -16.21 14.02
C VAL A 40 -6.69 -17.19 13.16
N GLN A 41 -8.00 -17.23 13.33
CA GLN A 41 -8.87 -18.12 12.54
C GLN A 41 -8.87 -17.73 11.06
N GLU A 42 -8.99 -16.44 10.74
CA GLU A 42 -8.91 -15.93 9.38
C GLU A 42 -7.56 -16.26 8.75
N ALA A 43 -6.46 -15.99 9.46
CA ALA A 43 -5.11 -16.29 9.01
C ALA A 43 -4.91 -17.80 8.76
N ASN A 44 -5.38 -18.65 9.67
CA ASN A 44 -5.30 -20.11 9.55
C ASN A 44 -6.13 -20.64 8.38
N ASN A 45 -7.33 -20.09 8.17
CA ASN A 45 -8.18 -20.47 7.04
C ASN A 45 -7.50 -20.11 5.71
N GLN A 46 -6.92 -18.91 5.60
CA GLN A 46 -6.19 -18.51 4.39
C GLN A 46 -4.95 -19.39 4.18
N TYR A 47 -4.10 -19.52 5.21
CA TYR A 47 -2.88 -20.31 5.13
C TYR A 47 -3.15 -21.75 4.74
N THR A 48 -4.07 -22.43 5.44
CA THR A 48 -4.31 -23.87 5.25
C THR A 48 -4.83 -24.19 3.85
N ASN A 49 -5.77 -23.39 3.33
CA ASN A 49 -6.32 -23.62 1.99
C ASN A 49 -5.29 -23.30 0.90
N TYR A 50 -4.52 -22.20 1.03
CA TYR A 50 -3.46 -21.89 0.06
C TYR A 50 -2.34 -22.92 0.10
N GLN A 51 -1.95 -23.39 1.27
CA GLN A 51 -0.91 -24.43 1.40
C GLN A 51 -1.31 -25.69 0.63
N GLN A 52 -2.55 -26.18 0.81
CA GLN A 52 -3.04 -27.35 0.07
C GLN A 52 -3.03 -27.15 -1.45
N ILE A 53 -3.38 -25.95 -1.93
CA ILE A 53 -3.33 -25.62 -3.36
C ILE A 53 -1.88 -25.57 -3.86
N MET A 54 -0.99 -24.89 -3.13
CA MET A 54 0.43 -24.78 -3.48
C MET A 54 1.10 -26.15 -3.52
N ASP A 55 0.85 -27.00 -2.52
CA ASP A 55 1.37 -28.36 -2.45
C ASP A 55 0.89 -29.17 -3.67
N TYR A 56 -0.41 -29.15 -3.96
CA TYR A 56 -0.94 -29.84 -5.14
C TYR A 56 -0.28 -29.36 -6.45
N VAL A 57 -0.16 -28.04 -6.65
CA VAL A 57 0.47 -27.50 -7.87
C VAL A 57 1.93 -27.90 -7.96
N ASN A 58 2.70 -27.75 -6.87
CA ASN A 58 4.13 -28.03 -6.84
C ASN A 58 4.45 -29.52 -7.06
N GLU A 59 3.56 -30.41 -6.63
CA GLU A 59 3.74 -31.87 -6.78
C GLU A 59 3.23 -32.41 -8.12
N ASN A 60 2.22 -31.78 -8.73
CA ASN A 60 1.49 -32.37 -9.86
C ASN A 60 1.62 -31.61 -11.18
N ILE A 61 2.20 -30.40 -11.18
CA ILE A 61 2.26 -29.55 -12.37
C ILE A 61 3.70 -29.11 -12.65
N ASP A 62 4.31 -29.73 -13.64
CA ASP A 62 5.68 -29.42 -14.06
C ASP A 62 5.85 -27.98 -14.56
N GLY A 63 7.00 -27.39 -14.25
CA GLY A 63 7.36 -26.05 -14.71
C GLY A 63 6.70 -24.89 -13.95
N VAL A 64 5.91 -25.19 -12.92
CA VAL A 64 5.29 -24.18 -12.03
C VAL A 64 5.77 -24.39 -10.61
N HIS A 65 6.04 -23.29 -9.91
CA HIS A 65 6.31 -23.31 -8.48
C HIS A 65 5.55 -22.17 -7.78
N MET A 66 4.75 -22.53 -6.78
CA MET A 66 3.98 -21.60 -5.96
C MET A 66 4.47 -21.64 -4.51
N ARG A 67 4.59 -20.47 -3.90
CA ARG A 67 4.95 -20.33 -2.49
C ARG A 67 4.43 -19.01 -1.92
N PHE A 68 4.25 -18.96 -0.61
CA PHE A 68 4.21 -17.68 0.08
C PHE A 68 5.55 -16.95 -0.07
N GLY A 69 5.49 -15.63 -0.16
CA GLY A 69 6.68 -14.82 -0.29
C GLY A 69 6.45 -13.37 0.10
N THR A 70 7.54 -12.65 0.32
CA THR A 70 7.53 -11.22 0.58
C THR A 70 7.75 -10.42 -0.70
N LEU A 71 7.42 -9.13 -0.68
CA LEU A 71 7.66 -8.24 -1.81
C LEU A 71 9.16 -8.18 -2.18
N SER A 72 10.05 -8.18 -1.19
CA SER A 72 11.50 -8.21 -1.40
C SER A 72 11.95 -9.49 -2.11
N GLN A 73 11.42 -10.64 -1.71
CA GLN A 73 11.73 -11.92 -2.37
C GLN A 73 11.26 -11.95 -3.82
N TYR A 74 10.08 -11.37 -4.11
CA TYR A 74 9.61 -11.23 -5.49
C TYR A 74 10.59 -10.39 -6.32
N PHE A 75 10.96 -9.19 -5.85
CA PHE A 75 11.87 -8.33 -6.59
C PHE A 75 13.26 -8.96 -6.76
N GLN A 76 13.79 -9.63 -5.74
CA GLN A 76 15.04 -10.40 -5.87
C GLN A 76 14.94 -11.50 -6.93
N THR A 77 13.75 -12.10 -7.13
CA THR A 77 13.53 -13.15 -8.13
C THR A 77 13.48 -12.60 -9.55
N VAL A 78 12.90 -11.41 -9.75
CA VAL A 78 12.72 -10.83 -11.10
C VAL A 78 13.80 -9.84 -11.51
N GLN A 79 14.59 -9.35 -10.55
CA GLN A 79 15.67 -8.41 -10.80
C GLN A 79 16.61 -8.95 -11.88
N ASP A 80 16.90 -8.11 -12.88
CA ASP A 80 17.80 -8.40 -14.00
C ASP A 80 17.42 -9.61 -14.88
N THR A 81 16.20 -10.16 -14.73
CA THR A 81 15.70 -11.27 -15.56
C THR A 81 15.14 -10.84 -16.91
N PHE A 82 14.92 -9.53 -17.11
CA PHE A 82 14.46 -8.94 -18.36
C PHE A 82 14.88 -7.47 -18.45
N THR A 83 14.93 -6.92 -19.67
CA THR A 83 15.14 -5.49 -19.87
C THR A 83 13.89 -4.70 -19.49
N THR A 84 14.01 -3.80 -18.52
CA THR A 84 12.93 -2.90 -18.09
C THR A 84 12.80 -1.71 -19.04
N PRO A 85 11.59 -1.35 -19.51
CA PRO A 85 11.43 -0.16 -20.34
C PRO A 85 11.61 1.11 -19.50
N VAL A 86 12.18 2.15 -20.11
CA VAL A 86 12.26 3.48 -19.49
C VAL A 86 10.89 4.15 -19.63
N LEU A 87 10.32 4.57 -18.50
CA LEU A 87 9.08 5.35 -18.44
C LEU A 87 9.36 6.71 -17.81
N LYS A 88 8.82 7.79 -18.39
CA LYS A 88 8.92 9.17 -17.86
C LYS A 88 7.54 9.82 -17.85
N GLY A 89 7.24 10.57 -16.79
CA GLY A 89 5.96 11.26 -16.61
C GLY A 89 5.36 11.01 -15.23
N SER A 90 4.08 11.35 -15.07
CA SER A 90 3.28 11.07 -13.88
C SER A 90 2.03 10.25 -14.25
N PHE A 91 1.32 9.74 -13.25
CA PHE A 91 0.07 9.00 -13.39
C PHE A 91 -1.13 9.81 -12.90
N PHE A 92 -1.17 11.12 -13.21
CA PHE A 92 -2.31 11.99 -12.93
C PHE A 92 -3.01 12.43 -14.23
N THR A 93 -4.33 12.59 -14.26
CA THR A 93 -5.30 12.36 -13.15
C THR A 93 -5.86 10.93 -13.23
N TYR A 94 -5.87 10.22 -12.09
CA TYR A 94 -6.40 8.86 -12.00
C TYR A 94 -7.92 8.81 -12.24
N SER A 95 -8.38 7.76 -12.92
CA SER A 95 -9.78 7.39 -13.10
C SER A 95 -9.85 5.88 -12.98
N ASP A 96 -10.70 5.37 -12.09
CA ASP A 96 -10.92 3.93 -11.90
C ASP A 96 -11.97 3.38 -12.87
N VAL A 97 -13.00 4.18 -13.17
CA VAL A 97 -14.07 3.82 -14.11
C VAL A 97 -14.36 4.98 -15.06
N ASN A 98 -14.50 4.68 -16.36
CA ASN A 98 -14.97 5.61 -17.40
C ASN A 98 -14.32 7.02 -17.34
N SER A 99 -15.10 8.02 -16.92
CA SER A 99 -14.75 9.44 -16.84
C SER A 99 -14.80 9.97 -15.40
N ASP A 100 -14.77 9.08 -14.41
CA ASP A 100 -14.81 9.45 -12.98
C ASP A 100 -13.39 9.81 -12.53
N TYR A 101 -12.93 10.98 -12.94
CA TYR A 101 -11.60 11.46 -12.60
C TYR A 101 -11.51 11.89 -11.13
N TRP A 102 -10.50 11.37 -10.43
CA TRP A 102 -10.26 11.66 -9.01
C TRP A 102 -9.47 12.97 -8.85
N SER A 103 -9.89 14.05 -9.50
CA SER A 103 -9.28 15.39 -9.34
C SER A 103 -9.86 16.16 -8.16
N GLY A 104 -11.03 15.77 -7.64
CA GLY A 104 -11.70 16.49 -6.55
C GLY A 104 -10.88 16.57 -5.26
N TYR A 105 -10.14 15.50 -4.92
CA TYR A 105 -9.32 15.48 -3.70
C TYR A 105 -8.11 16.44 -3.74
N PHE A 106 -7.77 16.99 -4.91
CA PHE A 106 -6.79 18.06 -5.02
C PHE A 106 -7.21 19.31 -4.24
N THR A 107 -8.53 19.53 -4.08
CA THR A 107 -9.09 20.69 -3.37
C THR A 107 -9.91 20.35 -2.14
N SER A 108 -10.34 19.10 -1.94
CA SER A 108 -11.12 18.72 -0.74
C SER A 108 -10.43 19.17 0.55
N ARG A 109 -11.15 19.85 1.44
CA ARG A 109 -10.67 20.28 2.76
C ARG A 109 -9.42 21.18 2.72
N VAL A 110 -9.50 22.26 1.93
CA VAL A 110 -8.38 23.21 1.73
C VAL A 110 -7.75 23.76 3.00
N PHE A 111 -8.51 23.91 4.09
CA PHE A 111 -7.97 24.41 5.37
C PHE A 111 -6.98 23.41 6.00
N ASP A 112 -7.29 22.11 5.95
CA ASP A 112 -6.39 21.07 6.47
C ASP A 112 -5.14 20.95 5.59
N LYS A 113 -5.29 21.11 4.26
CA LYS A 113 -4.15 21.22 3.33
C LYS A 113 -3.27 22.45 3.60
N ALA A 114 -3.84 23.55 4.09
CA ALA A 114 -3.06 24.73 4.50
C ALA A 114 -2.32 24.48 5.84
N LEU A 115 -2.96 23.79 6.79
CA LEU A 115 -2.33 23.40 8.06
C LEU A 115 -1.12 22.48 7.85
N ASP A 116 -1.18 21.56 6.88
CA ASP A 116 -0.04 20.73 6.44
C ASP A 116 1.21 21.57 6.15
N ARG A 117 1.06 22.57 5.26
CA ARG A 117 2.17 23.47 4.89
C ARG A 117 2.66 24.33 6.06
N GLN A 118 1.76 24.73 6.95
CA GLN A 118 2.16 25.47 8.14
C GLN A 118 3.00 24.60 9.08
N LEU A 119 2.57 23.37 9.36
CA LEU A 119 3.30 22.45 10.22
C LEU A 119 4.64 22.05 9.60
N GLU A 120 4.66 21.74 8.30
CA GLU A 120 5.90 21.47 7.54
C GLU A 120 6.92 22.60 7.72
N ARG A 121 6.50 23.85 7.51
CA ARG A 121 7.37 25.03 7.66
C ARG A 121 7.92 25.17 9.08
N VAL A 122 7.08 25.01 10.10
CA VAL A 122 7.51 25.21 11.49
C VAL A 122 8.44 24.09 11.95
N VAL A 123 8.18 22.83 11.55
CA VAL A 123 9.10 21.70 11.82
C VAL A 123 10.45 21.93 11.15
N TYR A 124 10.46 22.35 9.88
CA TYR A 124 11.70 22.64 9.16
C TYR A 124 12.48 23.78 9.82
N ALA A 125 11.81 24.86 10.23
CA ALA A 125 12.45 25.99 10.89
C ALA A 125 13.06 25.59 12.24
N ALA A 126 12.31 24.86 13.08
CA ALA A 126 12.81 24.40 14.36
C ALA A 126 14.02 23.45 14.21
N GLU A 127 13.98 22.53 13.24
CA GLU A 127 15.13 21.67 12.94
C GLU A 127 16.35 22.48 12.51
N SER A 128 16.15 23.47 11.63
CA SER A 128 17.23 24.35 11.17
C SER A 128 17.82 25.22 12.28
N LEU A 129 17.03 25.55 13.31
CA LEU A 129 17.46 26.29 14.50
C LEU A 129 18.09 25.39 15.58
N GLY A 130 18.23 24.09 15.32
CA GLY A 130 18.94 23.16 16.20
C GLY A 130 18.06 22.40 17.19
N ALA A 131 16.73 22.39 17.01
CA ALA A 131 15.84 21.56 17.82
C ALA A 131 16.24 20.08 17.68
N SER A 132 16.33 19.40 18.82
CA SER A 132 16.79 18.02 18.88
C SER A 132 15.80 17.05 18.24
N ARG A 133 16.30 15.87 17.89
CA ARG A 133 15.46 14.77 17.40
C ARG A 133 14.32 14.43 18.35
N LYS A 134 14.55 14.55 19.66
CA LYS A 134 13.58 14.25 20.72
C LYS A 134 12.47 15.29 20.77
N GLU A 135 12.81 16.59 20.71
CA GLU A 135 11.84 17.69 20.72
C GLU A 135 10.89 17.60 19.53
N LEU A 136 11.43 17.35 18.34
CA LEU A 136 10.67 17.25 17.10
C LEU A 136 10.03 15.88 16.85
N GLN A 137 10.10 14.93 17.79
CA GLN A 137 9.56 13.59 17.58
C GLN A 137 8.03 13.63 17.40
N SER A 138 7.32 14.34 18.28
CA SER A 138 5.86 14.44 18.21
C SER A 138 5.40 15.20 16.96
N PRO A 139 5.90 16.43 16.68
CA PRO A 139 5.51 17.17 15.49
C PRO A 139 5.75 16.43 14.18
N ARG A 140 6.91 15.77 14.03
CA ARG A 140 7.19 14.96 12.84
C ARG A 140 6.21 13.81 12.68
N ARG A 141 5.86 13.11 13.77
CA ARG A 141 4.87 12.03 13.71
C ARG A 141 3.49 12.52 13.29
N GLN A 142 3.04 13.68 13.76
CA GLN A 142 1.73 14.21 13.36
C GLN A 142 1.72 14.64 11.90
N LEU A 143 2.79 15.30 11.43
CA LEU A 143 2.93 15.66 10.02
C LEU A 143 2.96 14.40 9.13
N SER A 144 3.76 13.39 9.51
CA SER A 144 3.85 12.11 8.80
C SER A 144 2.53 11.34 8.77
N LEU A 145 1.79 11.33 9.88
CA LEU A 145 0.48 10.69 9.94
C LEU A 145 -0.53 11.38 9.00
N PHE A 146 -0.48 12.71 8.89
CA PHE A 146 -1.35 13.45 7.99
C PHE A 146 -1.06 13.19 6.50
N GLN A 147 0.16 12.77 6.15
CA GLN A 147 0.50 12.35 4.78
C GLN A 147 -0.19 11.05 4.34
N HIS A 148 -0.91 10.37 5.26
CA HIS A 148 -1.80 9.27 4.90
C HIS A 148 -2.71 9.67 3.73
N HIS A 149 -2.98 8.75 2.81
CA HIS A 149 -3.73 9.03 1.58
C HIS A 149 -5.22 9.34 1.78
N ASP A 150 -5.73 9.29 3.03
CA ASP A 150 -7.02 9.85 3.45
C ASP A 150 -6.91 11.08 4.37
N GLY A 151 -5.70 11.43 4.78
CA GLY A 151 -5.39 12.63 5.56
C GLY A 151 -5.31 13.85 4.65
N VAL A 152 -4.13 14.05 4.05
CA VAL A 152 -3.82 15.21 3.19
C VAL A 152 -4.76 15.35 1.99
N THR A 153 -5.29 14.23 1.47
CA THR A 153 -6.26 14.21 0.36
C THR A 153 -7.63 14.73 0.77
N GLY A 154 -7.96 14.68 2.06
CA GLY A 154 -9.24 15.12 2.61
C GLY A 154 -10.40 14.16 2.35
N THR A 155 -10.13 12.88 2.10
CA THR A 155 -11.13 11.83 1.83
C THR A 155 -11.62 11.11 3.09
N ALA A 156 -11.02 11.34 4.25
CA ALA A 156 -11.50 10.76 5.50
C ALA A 156 -12.86 11.34 5.97
N ARG A 157 -13.54 10.59 6.85
CA ARG A 157 -14.78 11.03 7.51
C ARG A 157 -14.53 12.24 8.43
N THR A 158 -15.56 13.06 8.64
CA THR A 158 -15.47 14.28 9.45
C THR A 158 -14.84 14.11 10.84
N PRO A 159 -15.15 13.06 11.64
CA PRO A 159 -14.49 12.88 12.93
C PRO A 159 -12.97 12.65 12.82
N VAL A 160 -12.54 11.91 11.80
CA VAL A 160 -11.12 11.60 11.54
C VAL A 160 -10.38 12.85 11.11
N VAL A 161 -11.00 13.70 10.28
CA VAL A 161 -10.40 14.98 9.90
C VAL A 161 -10.27 15.93 11.09
N LYS A 162 -11.26 15.99 11.98
CA LYS A 162 -11.14 16.77 13.21
C LYS A 162 -9.97 16.29 14.08
N ASP A 163 -9.75 14.98 14.15
CA ASP A 163 -8.60 14.40 14.86
C ASP A 163 -7.27 14.81 14.18
N TYR A 164 -7.17 14.73 12.85
CA TYR A 164 -5.99 15.23 12.13
C TYR A 164 -5.73 16.72 12.38
N ALA A 165 -6.76 17.56 12.26
CA ALA A 165 -6.64 19.00 12.47
C ALA A 165 -6.17 19.30 13.90
N GLN A 166 -6.73 18.64 14.91
CA GLN A 166 -6.32 18.81 16.31
C GLN A 166 -4.87 18.38 16.53
N ARG A 167 -4.45 17.25 15.94
CA ARG A 167 -3.06 16.76 16.03
C ARG A 167 -2.08 17.73 15.40
N MET A 168 -2.37 18.22 14.19
CA MET A 168 -1.51 19.18 13.49
C MET A 168 -1.44 20.51 14.23
N TYR A 169 -2.58 21.04 14.69
CA TYR A 169 -2.61 22.27 15.48
C TYR A 169 -1.78 22.16 16.74
N THR A 170 -1.94 21.06 17.50
CA THR A 170 -1.15 20.79 18.70
C THR A 170 0.35 20.69 18.37
N ALA A 171 0.70 20.03 17.28
CA ALA A 171 2.08 19.93 16.81
C ALA A 171 2.68 21.29 16.44
N ILE A 172 1.93 22.18 15.80
CA ILE A 172 2.37 23.54 15.50
C ILE A 172 2.68 24.29 16.81
N GLN A 173 1.76 24.25 17.78
CA GLN A 173 1.96 24.91 19.08
C GLN A 173 3.16 24.35 19.86
N GLN A 174 3.46 23.06 19.73
CA GLN A 174 4.62 22.41 20.37
C GLN A 174 5.97 22.80 19.73
N THR A 175 5.94 23.30 18.49
CA THR A 175 7.16 23.55 17.70
C THR A 175 7.51 25.04 17.61
N GLN A 176 6.57 25.91 17.95
CA GLN A 176 6.77 27.36 18.10
C GLN A 176 7.30 27.68 19.50
#